data_AF-A0A7V9E8W0-F1
#
_entry.id   AF-A0A7V9E8W0-F1
#
_cell.length_a   1.000
_cell.length_b   1.000
_cell.length_c   1.000
_cell.angle_alpha   90.00
_cell.angle_beta   90.00
_cell.angle_gamma   90.00
#
_symmetry.space_group_name_H-M   'P 1'
#
loop_
_entity.id
_entity.type
_entity.pdbx_description
1 polymer ?
#
loop_
_entity_poly.entity_id
_entity_poly.type
_entity_poly.pdbx_seq_one_letter_code
_entity_poly.pdbx_strand_id
1 'polypeptide(L)' 'MTMTESARPMAVDGDRTGVLLIHGFTGSPASVRPWGEHFAALGHTVRIPRLPG' A
#
# COMPACT_ATOMS: atom_id res chain seq x y z
N MET A 1 17.89 -13.34 -0.42
CA MET A 1 17.55 -11.91 -0.46
C MET A 1 16.31 -11.70 0.39
N THR A 2 16.42 -10.95 1.48
CA THR A 2 15.33 -10.79 2.46
C THR A 2 14.57 -9.50 2.18
N MET A 3 13.23 -9.55 2.20
CA MET A 3 12.39 -8.37 1.98
C MET A 3 12.49 -7.40 3.16
N THR A 4 12.78 -6.13 2.88
CA THR A 4 12.85 -5.07 3.90
C THR A 4 11.45 -4.65 4.34
N GLU A 5 11.33 -4.10 5.56
CA GLU A 5 10.06 -3.57 6.08
C GLU A 5 9.49 -2.49 5.16
N SER A 6 10.34 -1.59 4.65
CA SER A 6 9.96 -0.53 3.71
C SER A 6 9.35 -1.05 2.41
N ALA A 7 9.72 -2.26 1.98
CA ALA A 7 9.25 -2.87 0.74
C ALA A 7 7.99 -3.73 0.92
N ARG A 8 7.47 -3.87 2.15
CA ARG A 8 6.30 -4.72 2.40
C ARG A 8 5.04 -4.15 1.74
N PRO A 9 4.29 -4.95 0.98
CA PRO A 9 2.98 -4.54 0.47
C PRO A 9 1.99 -4.33 1.63
N MET A 10 0.84 -3.72 1.33
CA MET A 10 -0.28 -3.58 2.26
C MET A 10 -1.57 -4.04 1.59
N ALA A 11 -2.37 -4.80 2.33
CA ALA A 11 -3.73 -5.19 1.94
C ALA A 11 -4.63 -5.08 3.17
N VAL A 12 -5.71 -4.31 3.03
CA VAL A 12 -6.75 -4.16 4.05
C VAL A 12 -8.10 -4.36 3.37
N ASP A 13 -8.91 -5.27 3.91
CA ASP A 13 -10.30 -5.42 3.50
C ASP A 13 -11.19 -4.45 4.28
N GLY A 14 -12.09 -3.78 3.57
CA GLY A 14 -13.01 -2.80 4.12
C GLY A 14 -14.34 -2.83 3.40
N ASP A 15 -14.91 -1.66 3.14
CA ASP A 15 -16.15 -1.48 2.41
C ASP A 15 -16.00 -1.77 0.90
N ARG A 16 -17.09 -1.52 0.16
CA ARG A 16 -17.18 -1.76 -1.28
C ARG A 16 -16.35 -0.79 -2.15
N THR A 17 -15.74 0.23 -1.58
CA THR A 17 -14.91 1.20 -2.29
C THR A 17 -13.45 0.76 -2.23
N GLY A 18 -12.85 0.58 -3.40
CA GLY A 18 -11.46 0.15 -3.53
C GLY A 18 -10.50 1.33 -3.79
N VAL A 19 -9.38 1.36 -3.05
CA VAL A 19 -8.28 2.31 -3.28
C VAL A 19 -7.00 1.54 -3.58
N LEU A 20 -6.43 1.78 -4.76
CA LEU A 20 -5.13 1.23 -5.19
C LEU A 20 -4.08 2.35 -5.18
N LEU A 21 -3.03 2.19 -4.37
CA LEU A 21 -1.92 3.15 -4.28
C LEU A 21 -0.66 2.55 -4.88
N ILE A 22 -0.09 3.23 -5.87
CA ILE A 22 1.12 2.81 -6.58
C ILE A 22 2.27 3.74 -6.21
N HIS A 23 3.39 3.18 -5.76
CA HIS A 23 4.59 3.95 -5.49
C HIS A 23 5.33 4.33 -6.79
N GLY A 24 6.19 5.36 -6.72
CA GLY A 24 6.96 5.83 -7.88
C GLY A 24 8.16 4.95 -8.24
N PHE A 25 8.82 5.30 -9.36
CA PHE A 25 10.11 4.76 -9.78
C PHE A 25 11.17 4.98 -8.68
N THR A 26 12.06 3.99 -8.49
CA THR A 26 13.01 3.86 -7.36
C THR A 26 12.40 3.83 -5.95
N GLY A 27 11.07 3.96 -5.84
CA GLY A 27 10.35 3.96 -4.57
C GLY A 27 10.00 2.57 -4.04
N SER A 28 9.22 2.57 -2.96
CA SER A 28 8.70 1.37 -2.31
C SER A 28 7.31 1.66 -1.72
N PRO A 29 6.53 0.64 -1.32
CA PRO A 29 5.24 0.82 -0.65
C PRO A 29 5.26 1.82 0.52
N ALA A 30 6.39 1.95 1.23
CA ALA A 30 6.53 2.92 2.32
C ALA A 30 6.18 4.37 1.93
N SER A 31 6.42 4.80 0.69
CA SER A 31 6.19 6.19 0.28
C SER A 31 4.71 6.57 0.21
N VAL A 32 3.82 5.59 0.08
CA VAL A 32 2.37 5.79 -0.05
C VAL A 32 1.59 5.14 1.09
N ARG A 33 2.27 4.40 1.99
CA ARG A 33 1.66 3.75 3.15
C ARG A 33 0.86 4.70 4.06
N PRO A 34 1.32 5.93 4.37
CA PRO A 34 0.53 6.85 5.19
C PRO A 34 -0.84 7.19 4.59
N TRP A 35 -0.93 7.27 3.26
CA TRP A 35 -2.22 7.47 2.58
C TRP A 35 -3.08 6.22 2.64
N GLY A 36 -2.49 5.04 2.50
CA GLY A 36 -3.22 3.78 2.63
C GLY A 36 -3.78 3.57 4.02
N GLU A 37 -3.03 3.91 5.06
CA GLU A 37 -3.49 3.88 6.45
C GLU A 37 -4.64 4.86 6.68
N HIS A 38 -4.58 6.05 6.09
CA HIS A 38 -5.67 7.02 6.13
C HIS A 38 -6.96 6.47 5.50
N PHE A 39 -6.90 5.92 4.28
CA PHE A 39 -8.08 5.35 3.63
C PHE A 39 -8.61 4.09 4.32
N ALA A 40 -7.73 3.25 4.86
CA ALA A 40 -8.11 2.11 5.66
C ALA A 40 -8.84 2.53 6.94
N ALA A 41 -8.39 3.61 7.61
CA ALA A 41 -9.04 4.16 8.79
C ALA A 41 -10.44 4.75 8.48
N LEU A 42 -10.68 5.16 7.24
CA LEU A 42 -12.01 5.56 6.75
C LEU A 42 -12.92 4.36 6.40
N GLY A 43 -12.38 3.13 6.46
CA GLY A 43 -13.12 1.90 6.22
C GLY A 43 -13.05 1.38 4.78
N HIS A 44 -12.23 1.95 3.90
CA HIS A 44 -12.13 1.49 2.52
C HIS A 44 -11.27 0.22 2.36
N THR A 45 -11.55 -0.56 1.30
CA THR A 45 -10.66 -1.64 0.88
C THR A 45 -9.41 -1.05 0.22
N VAL A 46 -8.22 -1.35 0.75
CA VAL A 46 -6.95 -0.73 0.31
C VAL A 46 -5.97 -1.78 -0.18
N ARG A 47 -5.27 -1.48 -1.28
CA ARG A 47 -4.13 -2.26 -1.80
C ARG A 47 -2.94 -1.36 -2.10
N ILE A 48 -1.77 -1.76 -1.61
CA ILE A 48 -0.46 -1.18 -1.95
C ILE A 48 0.46 -2.33 -2.40
N PRO A 49 0.56 -2.61 -3.70
CA PRO A 49 1.48 -3.63 -4.20
C PRO A 49 2.93 -3.16 -4.11
N ARG A 50 3.85 -4.13 -3.99
CA ARG A 50 5.26 -3.92 -4.32
C ARG A 50 5.44 -4.19 -5.81
N LEU A 51 5.90 -3.19 -6.56
CA LEU A 51 6.23 -3.40 -7.98
C LEU A 51 7.53 -4.22 -8.13
N PRO A 52 7.69 -5.03 -9.19
CA PRO A 52 8.94 -5.74 -9.47
C PRO A 52 10.14 -4.79 -9.60
N GLY A 53 11.25 -5.16 -8.94
CA GLY A 53 12.47 -4.36 -8.80
C GLY A 53 13.29 -4.82 -7.61
#